data_AF-A0A0G1BBY7-F1
#
_entry.id   AF-A0A0G1BBY7-F1
#
_cell.length_a   1.000
_cell.length_b   1.000
_cell.length_c   1.000
_cell.angle_alpha   90.00
_cell.angle_beta   90.00
_cell.angle_gamma   90.00
#
_symmetry.space_group_name_H-M   'P 1'
#
loop_
_entity.id
_entity.type
_entity.pdbx_description
1 polymer ?
#
loop_
_entity_poly.entity_id
_entity_poly.type
_entity_poly.pdbx_seq_one_letter_code
_entity_poly.pdbx_strand_id
1 'polypeptide(L)' 'MSIVDEIQVMRKIVIDGSNTTGFQRTALIGRNGYVETAKGNVAIPTLLLEEEAAKRIKDDKKFAEK' A
#
# COMPACT_ATOMS: atom_id res chain seq x y z
N MET A 1 12.35 -15.19 -0.70
CA MET A 1 12.14 -13.80 -0.23
C MET A 1 13.44 -13.32 0.40
N SER A 2 13.95 -12.19 -0.04
CA SER A 2 15.06 -11.48 0.60
C SER A 2 14.50 -10.30 1.39
N ILE A 3 14.82 -10.22 2.69
CA ILE A 3 14.41 -9.11 3.58
C ILE A 3 15.41 -7.97 3.43
N VAL A 4 14.94 -6.72 3.50
CA VAL A 4 15.80 -5.54 3.42
C VAL A 4 16.64 -5.36 4.68
N ASP A 5 17.87 -4.85 4.55
CA ASP A 5 18.76 -4.59 5.68
C ASP A 5 18.28 -3.39 6.54
N GLU A 6 17.64 -2.41 5.90
CA GLU A 6 17.08 -1.22 6.54
C GLU A 6 15.68 -0.92 5.96
N ILE A 7 14.76 -0.54 6.84
CA ILE A 7 13.40 -0.14 6.46
C ILE A 7 13.36 1.38 6.31
N GLN A 8 13.04 1.84 5.10
CA GLN A 8 12.81 3.25 4.81
C GLN A 8 11.32 3.52 4.65
N VAL A 9 10.77 4.37 5.53
CA VAL A 9 9.36 4.78 5.45
C VAL A 9 9.22 5.91 4.44
N MET A 10 8.35 5.71 3.47
CA MET A 10 8.05 6.64 2.39
C MET A 10 6.67 7.26 2.55
N ARG A 11 6.46 8.42 1.93
CA ARG A 11 5.15 9.11 1.87
C ARG A 11 4.56 8.94 0.47
N LYS A 12 3.67 7.96 0.30
CA LYS A 12 2.89 7.82 -0.93
C LYS A 12 1.78 8.86 -0.91
N ILE A 13 1.81 9.84 -1.80
CA ILE A 13 0.81 10.92 -1.83
C ILE A 13 -0.57 10.34 -2.13
N VAL A 14 -1.56 10.69 -1.31
CA VAL A 14 -2.96 10.24 -1.42
C VAL A 14 -3.87 11.45 -1.26
N ILE A 15 -4.61 11.80 -2.31
CA ILE A 15 -5.40 13.05 -2.40
C ILE A 15 -6.91 12.85 -2.28
N ASP A 16 -7.37 11.61 -2.12
CA ASP A 16 -8.80 11.29 -2.00
C ASP A 16 -9.39 11.61 -0.60
N GLY A 17 -8.56 12.13 0.31
CA GLY A 17 -8.93 12.48 1.68
C GLY A 17 -9.03 11.29 2.63
N SER A 18 -8.72 10.07 2.19
CA SER A 18 -8.78 8.85 3.01
C SER A 18 -7.63 8.74 4.02
N ASN A 19 -6.50 9.41 3.78
CA ASN A 19 -5.42 9.60 4.73
C ASN A 19 -5.40 11.07 5.19
N THR A 20 -5.57 11.31 6.49
CA THR A 20 -5.69 12.67 7.07
C THR A 20 -4.46 13.55 6.86
N THR A 21 -3.30 12.94 6.61
CA THR A 21 -2.03 13.61 6.34
C THR A 21 -1.81 13.97 4.87
N GLY A 22 -2.69 13.54 3.95
CA GLY A 22 -2.50 13.67 2.50
C GLY A 22 -1.47 12.70 1.91
N PHE A 23 -1.01 11.73 2.71
CA PHE A 23 -0.13 10.64 2.27
C PHE A 23 -0.34 9.39 3.12
N GLN A 24 -0.03 8.25 2.53
CA GLN A 24 0.05 6.95 3.19
C GLN A 24 1.53 6.61 3.43
N ARG A 25 1.88 6.28 4.68
CA ARG A 25 3.16 5.69 5.09
C ARG A 25 3.24 4.29 4.53
N THR A 26 4.27 4.06 3.75
CA THR A 26 4.55 2.79 3.08
C THR A 26 6.02 2.45 3.24
N ALA A 27 6.35 1.16 3.36
CA ALA A 27 7.72 0.71 3.52
C ALA A 27 7.92 -0.62 2.80
N LEU A 28 9.06 -0.76 2.10
CA LEU A 28 9.45 -2.03 1.52
C LEU A 28 10.10 -2.93 2.58
N ILE A 29 9.61 -4.17 2.68
CA ILE A 29 10.05 -5.16 3.66
C ILE A 29 10.89 -6.25 3.00
N GLY A 30 10.51 -6.70 1.80
CA GLY A 30 11.22 -7.76 1.12
C GLY A 30 11.00 -7.80 -0.39
N ARG A 31 11.86 -8.53 -1.08
CA ARG A 31 11.83 -8.72 -2.54
C ARG A 31 12.02 -10.19 -2.91
N ASN A 32 11.73 -10.56 -4.15
CA ASN A 32 12.05 -11.87 -4.73
C ASN A 32 11.47 -13.06 -3.90
N GLY A 33 10.19 -12.96 -3.54
CA GLY A 33 9.41 -14.07 -3.02
C GLY A 33 8.83 -14.94 -4.14
N TYR A 34 8.25 -16.07 -3.77
CA TYR A 34 7.42 -16.88 -4.65
C TYR A 34 6.45 -17.73 -3.81
N VAL A 35 5.39 -18.21 -4.45
CA VAL A 35 4.49 -19.24 -3.91
C VAL A 35 4.51 -20.43 -4.85
N GLU A 36 4.63 -21.63 -4.29
CA GLU A 36 4.59 -22.87 -5.04
C GLU A 36 3.16 -23.23 -5.42
N THR A 37 2.96 -23.67 -6.65
CA THR A 37 1.67 -24.18 -7.11
C THR A 37 1.90 -25.46 -7.93
N ALA A 38 0.85 -26.24 -8.14
CA ALA A 38 0.91 -27.42 -9.01
C ALA A 38 1.32 -27.11 -10.47
N LYS A 39 1.27 -25.84 -10.90
CA LYS A 39 1.67 -25.38 -12.24
C LYS A 39 3.04 -24.70 -12.25
N GLY A 40 3.78 -24.78 -11.15
CA GLY A 40 5.07 -24.12 -10.96
C GLY A 40 5.01 -22.90 -10.04
N ASN A 41 6.13 -22.20 -9.93
CA ASN A 41 6.28 -21.08 -8.99
C ASN A 41 5.64 -19.80 -9.53
N VAL A 42 4.85 -19.14 -8.69
CA VAL A 42 4.32 -17.79 -8.93
C VAL A 42 5.20 -16.79 -8.19
N ALA A 43 5.86 -15.89 -8.92
CA ALA A 43 6.76 -14.90 -8.32
C ALA A 43 5.99 -13.83 -7.52
N ILE A 44 6.52 -13.46 -6.36
CA ILE A 44 6.11 -12.29 -5.57
C ILE A 44 7.26 -11.27 -5.63
N PRO A 45 7.17 -10.22 -6.46
CA PRO A 45 8.28 -9.29 -6.66
C PRO A 45 8.64 -8.51 -5.39
N THR A 46 7.64 -8.03 -4.64
CA THR A 46 7.80 -7.14 -3.50
C THR A 46 6.82 -7.47 -2.39
N LEU A 47 7.25 -7.23 -1.15
CA LEU A 47 6.43 -7.23 0.06
C LEU A 47 6.53 -5.86 0.72
N LEU A 48 5.38 -5.20 0.91
CA LEU A 48 5.27 -3.86 1.47
C LEU A 48 4.50 -3.91 2.81
N LEU A 49 4.81 -3.00 3.71
CA LEU A 49 4.03 -2.69 4.91
C LEU A 49 3.49 -1.27 4.79
N GLU A 50 2.18 -1.11 4.89
CA GLU A 50 1.50 0.18 4.67
C GLU A 50 0.42 0.40 5.73
N GLU A 51 0.06 1.66 5.98
CA GLU A 51 -1.09 1.99 6.83
C GLU A 51 -2.42 1.82 6.10
N GLU A 52 -3.50 1.42 6.78
CA GLU A 52 -4.82 1.31 6.16
C GLU A 52 -5.49 2.69 6.01
N ALA A 53 -6.29 2.87 4.95
CA ALA A 53 -7.02 4.10 4.70
C ALA A 53 -8.29 4.20 5.56
N ALA A 54 -8.78 5.43 5.81
CA ALA A 54 -10.05 5.61 6.51
C ALA A 54 -11.23 5.07 5.68
N LYS A 55 -12.15 4.37 6.35
CA LYS A 55 -13.39 3.91 5.73
C LYS A 55 -14.29 5.10 5.39
N ARG A 56 -14.76 5.17 4.14
CA ARG A 56 -15.81 6.10 3.74
C ARG A 56 -17.16 5.70 4.35
N ILE A 57 -17.77 6.60 5.12
CA ILE A 57 -19.06 6.35 5.80
C ILE A 57 -20.25 6.92 5.03
N LYS A 58 -20.05 8.01 4.30
CA LYS A 58 -21.10 8.68 3.52
C LYS A 58 -20.50 9.30 2.26
N ASP A 59 -21.34 9.45 1.25
CA ASP A 59 -21.05 10.25 0.06
C ASP A 59 -22.02 11.43 -0.01
N ASP A 60 -21.56 12.62 0.38
CA ASP A 60 -22.33 13.85 0.23
C ASP A 60 -21.91 14.55 -1.06
N LYS A 61 -22.74 14.42 -2.11
CA LYS A 61 -22.54 15.05 -3.44
C LYS A 61 -22.43 16.58 -3.42
N LYS A 62 -22.61 17.24 -2.26
CA LYS A 62 -22.56 18.71 -2.12
C LYS A 62 -21.20 19.34 -2.42
N PHE A 63 -20.12 18.55 -2.51
CA PHE A 63 -18.77 19.04 -2.80
C PHE A 63 -18.28 18.76 -4.23
N ALA A 64 -19.03 18.00 -5.04
CA ALA A 64 -18.64 17.65 -6.41
C ALA A 64 -19.14 18.66 -7.47
N GLU A 65 -19.95 19.66 -7.08
CA GLU A 65 -20.59 20.64 -7.98
C GLU A 65 -20.17 22.09 -7.71
N LYS A 66 -18.94 22.34 -7.23
CA LYS A 66 -18.35 23.68 -7.21
C LYS A 66 -17.06 23.73 -7.99
#